data_AF-A0A401SZN6-F1
#
_entry.id   AF-A0A401SZN6-F1
#
_cell.length_a   1.000
_cell.length_b   1.000
_cell.length_c   1.000
_cell.angle_alpha   90.00
_cell.angle_beta   90.00
_cell.angle_gamma   90.00
#
_symmetry.space_group_name_H-M   'P 1'
#
loop_
_entity.id
_entity.type
_entity.pdbx_description
1 polymer ?
#
loop_
_entity_poly.entity_id
_entity_poly.type
_entity_poly.pdbx_seq_one_letter_code
_entity_poly.pdbx_strand_id
1 'polypeptide(L)'
;MLGNATHTALKVITQNLNQLRLLSMQNHYALDYLLARQGGVYPIAQDKCIMDLDNVTANVTRYVHKIDEQLGSIKEGKRWAGRGDWELGGRKDWLVNMAI
;
A
#
# COMPACT_ATOMS: atom_id res chain seq x y z
N MET A 1 -12.06 -15.08 -5.15
CA MET A 1 -11.58 -14.98 -3.76
C MET A 1 -10.19 -14.35 -3.65
N LEU A 2 -9.36 -14.37 -4.70
CA LEU A 2 -8.00 -13.82 -4.70
C LEU A 2 -7.91 -12.33 -4.32
N GLY A 3 -8.68 -11.44 -4.95
CA GLY A 3 -8.54 -10.00 -4.73
C GLY A 3 -8.82 -9.51 -3.30
N ASN A 4 -9.76 -10.11 -2.58
CA ASN A 4 -10.04 -9.75 -1.17
C ASN A 4 -8.89 -10.21 -0.24
N ALA A 5 -8.32 -11.39 -0.51
CA ALA A 5 -7.17 -11.89 0.21
C ALA A 5 -5.93 -11.02 -0.05
N THR A 6 -5.69 -10.65 -1.31
CA THR A 6 -4.60 -9.74 -1.71
C THR A 6 -4.76 -8.35 -1.08
N HIS A 7 -5.97 -7.79 -1.06
CA HIS A 7 -6.27 -6.51 -0.41
C HIS A 7 -5.92 -6.55 1.09
N THR A 8 -6.37 -7.61 1.77
CA THR A 8 -6.13 -7.77 3.22
C THR A 8 -4.64 -7.93 3.51
N ALA A 9 -3.94 -8.74 2.71
CA ALA A 9 -2.49 -8.93 2.84
C ALA A 9 -1.71 -7.63 2.62
N LEU A 10 -2.06 -6.86 1.58
CA LEU A 10 -1.42 -5.56 1.29
C LEU A 10 -1.60 -4.56 2.43
N LYS A 11 -2.80 -4.50 3.03
CA LYS A 11 -3.07 -3.64 4.18
C LYS A 11 -2.19 -4.00 5.38
N VAL A 12 -2.09 -5.29 5.72
CA VAL A 12 -1.27 -5.77 6.84
C VAL A 12 0.22 -5.51 6.57
N ILE A 13 0.71 -5.80 5.37
CA ILE A 13 2.10 -5.55 4.98
C ILE A 13 2.42 -4.05 5.11
N THR A 14 1.52 -3.16 4.66
CA THR A 14 1.71 -1.71 4.76
C THR A 14 1.84 -1.24 6.20
N GLN A 15 0.98 -1.76 7.09
CA GLN A 15 1.02 -1.43 8.52
C GLN A 15 2.33 -1.90 9.15
N ASN A 16 2.76 -3.13 8.86
CA ASN A 16 4.00 -3.69 9.40
C ASN A 16 5.24 -2.93 8.89
N LEU A 17 5.28 -2.57 7.60
CA LEU A 17 6.38 -1.79 7.02
C LEU A 17 6.48 -0.40 7.66
N ASN A 18 5.34 0.25 7.94
CA ASN A 18 5.34 1.53 8.65
C ASN A 18 5.84 1.42 10.08
N GLN A 19 5.46 0.36 10.79
CA GLN A 19 5.96 0.12 12.15
C GLN A 19 7.48 -0.14 12.15
N LEU A 20 7.97 -0.98 11.24
CA LEU A 20 9.41 -1.25 11.09
C LEU A 20 10.19 0.02 10.76
N ARG A 21 9.66 0.86 9.88
CA ARG A 21 10.25 2.15 9.54
C ARG A 21 10.39 3.04 10.79
N LEU A 22 9.30 3.20 11.54
CA LEU A 22 9.31 4.02 12.77
C LEU A 22 10.30 3.48 13.81
N LEU A 23 10.30 2.17 14.05
CA LEU A 23 11.23 1.53 14.99
C LEU A 23 12.69 1.70 14.55
N SER A 24 12.97 1.54 13.25
CA SER A 24 14.32 1.74 12.70
C SER A 24 14.78 3.18 12.88
N MET A 25 13.93 4.17 12.59
CA MET A 25 14.24 5.59 12.82
C MET A 25 14.46 5.90 14.30
N GLN A 26 13.62 5.38 15.19
CA GLN A 26 13.78 5.56 16.64
C GLN A 26 15.10 4.96 17.15
N ASN A 27 15.45 3.76 16.71
CA ASN A 27 16.71 3.13 17.06
C ASN A 27 17.91 3.92 16.54
N HIS A 28 17.81 4.47 15.32
CA HIS A 28 18.84 5.33 14.76
C HIS A 28 19.05 6.60 15.61
N TYR A 29 17.97 7.29 15.98
CA TYR A 29 18.05 8.45 16.87
C TYR A 29 18.62 8.11 18.25
N ALA A 30 18.26 6.95 18.81
CA ALA A 30 18.82 6.49 20.08
C ALA A 30 20.32 6.23 19.97
N LEU A 31 20.79 5.62 18.88
CA LEU A 31 22.21 5.41 18.62
C LEU A 31 22.94 6.75 18.45
N ASP A 32 22.36 7.71 17.74
CA ASP A 32 22.92 9.06 17.60
C ASP A 32 23.08 9.75 18.95
N TYR A 33 22.07 9.62 19.82
CA TYR A 33 22.13 10.17 21.17
C TYR A 33 23.24 9.52 22.01
N LEU A 34 23.33 8.18 22.01
CA LEU A 34 24.36 7.45 22.76
C LEU A 34 25.77 7.76 22.26
N LEU A 35 25.92 7.97 20.96
CA LEU A 35 27.19 8.25 20.31
C LEU A 35 27.45 9.74 20.12
N ALA A 36 26.62 10.63 20.67
CA ALA A 36 26.72 12.07 20.46
C ALA A 36 28.12 12.61 20.83
N ARG A 37 28.73 12.08 21.89
CA ARG A 37 30.10 12.45 22.31
C ARG A 37 31.19 11.96 21.37
N GLN A 38 30.90 10.98 20.52
CA GLN A 38 31.81 10.44 19.51
C GLN A 38 31.57 11.06 18.13
N GLY A 39 30.55 11.92 17.98
CA GLY A 39 30.15 12.50 16.69
C GLY A 39 28.88 11.88 16.09
N GLY A 40 28.09 11.14 16.88
CA GLY A 40 26.87 10.46 16.45
C GLY A 40 27.16 9.08 15.83
N VAL A 41 26.23 8.56 15.03
CA VAL A 41 26.38 7.29 14.31
C VAL A 41 27.35 7.41 13.13
N TYR A 42 27.52 8.62 12.59
CA TYR A 42 28.32 8.90 11.39
C TYR A 42 29.76 8.35 11.41
N PRO A 43 30.55 8.50 12.48
CA PRO A 43 31.93 8.00 12.54
C PRO A 43 32.02 6.46 12.47
N ILE A 44 30.96 5.75 12.85
CA ILE A 44 30.91 4.28 12.89
C ILE A 44 30.28 3.72 11.60
N ALA A 45 29.17 4.31 11.17
CA ALA A 45 28.41 3.84 10.01
C ALA A 45 28.86 4.48 8.69
N GLN A 46 29.65 5.54 8.74
CA GLN A 46 30.17 6.27 7.57
C GLN A 46 29.06 6.65 6.59
N ASP A 47 29.16 6.19 5.35
CA ASP A 47 28.19 6.40 4.27
C ASP A 47 26.81 5.78 4.55
N LYS A 48 26.72 4.82 5.46
CA LYS A 48 25.47 4.15 5.85
C LYS A 48 24.76 4.84 7.03
N CYS A 49 25.27 5.97 7.49
CA CYS A 49 24.67 6.74 8.57
C CYS A 49 23.33 7.36 8.17
N ILE A 50 23.14 7.75 6.91
CA ILE A 50 21.93 8.45 6.49
C ILE A 50 20.80 7.43 6.32
N MET A 51 19.90 7.38 7.29
CA MET A 51 18.71 6.53 7.23
C MET A 51 17.53 7.32 6.68
N ASP A 52 17.48 7.50 5.36
CA ASP A 52 16.28 8.04 4.70
C ASP A 52 15.40 6.88 4.23
N LEU A 53 14.47 6.47 5.09
CA LEU A 53 13.46 5.48 4.74
C LEU A 53 12.26 6.22 4.15
N ASP A 54 11.98 5.99 2.87
CA ASP A 54 10.84 6.57 2.17
C ASP A 54 9.51 6.23 2.83
N ASN A 55 8.60 7.21 2.87
CA ASN A 55 7.22 6.96 3.26
C ASN A 55 6.41 6.42 2.08
N VAL A 56 6.38 5.10 1.92
CA VAL A 56 5.62 4.45 0.83
C VAL A 56 4.12 4.32 1.11
N THR A 57 3.63 4.72 2.29
CA THR A 57 2.23 4.55 2.71
C THR A 57 1.24 5.09 1.68
N ALA A 58 1.46 6.31 1.18
CA ALA A 58 0.56 6.95 0.23
C ALA A 58 0.50 6.22 -1.12
N ASN A 59 1.61 5.57 -1.53
CA ASN A 59 1.63 4.78 -2.76
C ASN A 59 0.87 3.47 -2.55
N VAL A 60 1.11 2.77 -1.44
CA VAL A 60 0.42 1.50 -1.18
C VAL A 60 -1.08 1.71 -0.96
N THR A 61 -1.49 2.73 -0.21
CA THR A 61 -2.90 3.07 -0.03
C THR A 61 -3.61 3.34 -1.36
N ARG A 62 -2.95 4.01 -2.31
CA ARG A 62 -3.50 4.21 -3.67
C ARG A 62 -3.71 2.89 -4.42
N TYR A 63 -2.77 1.95 -4.35
CA TYR A 63 -2.94 0.64 -4.99
C TYR A 63 -4.04 -0.19 -4.34
N VAL A 64 -4.13 -0.13 -3.01
CA VAL A 64 -5.18 -0.79 -2.24
C VAL A 64 -6.57 -0.25 -2.65
N HIS A 65 -6.74 1.07 -2.76
CA HIS A 65 -8.00 1.67 -3.22
C HIS A 65 -8.36 1.28 -4.67
N LYS A 66 -7.38 1.25 -5.58
CA LYS A 66 -7.62 0.78 -6.96
C LYS A 66 -8.13 -0.66 -7.01
N ILE A 67 -7.57 -1.54 -6.17
CA ILE A 67 -8.03 -2.94 -6.07
C ILE A 67 -9.47 -3.00 -5.55
N ASP A 68 -9.82 -2.18 -4.56
CA ASP A 68 -11.17 -2.10 -4.01
C ASP A 68 -12.20 -1.60 -5.04
N GLU A 69 -11.87 -0.56 -5.80
CA GLU A 69 -12.71 -0.04 -6.89
C GLU A 69 -12.97 -1.11 -7.95
N GLN A 70 -11.92 -1.80 -8.41
CA GLN A 70 -12.05 -2.86 -9.40
C GLN A 70 -12.89 -4.04 -8.88
N LEU A 71 -12.70 -4.45 -7.61
CA LEU A 71 -13.52 -5.48 -6.99
C LEU A 71 -14.99 -5.06 -6.86
N GLY A 72 -15.26 -3.79 -6.58
CA GLY A 72 -16.59 -3.19 -6.55
C GLY A 72 -17.27 -3.29 -7.92
N SER A 73 -16.61 -2.80 -8.97
CA SER A 73 -17.13 -2.87 -10.34
C SER A 73 -17.40 -4.30 -10.81
N ILE A 74 -16.53 -5.26 -10.47
CA ILE A 74 -16.74 -6.69 -10.80
C ILE A 74 -17.95 -7.27 -10.07
N LYS A 75 -18.14 -6.94 -8.79
CA LYS A 75 -19.30 -7.41 -8.02
C LYS A 75 -20.61 -6.85 -8.58
N GLU A 76 -20.61 -5.57 -8.92
CA GLU A 76 -21.77 -4.91 -9.54
C GLU A 76 -22.10 -5.56 -10.90
N GLY A 77 -21.10 -5.78 -11.76
CA GLY A 77 -21.28 -6.46 -13.05
C GLY A 77 -21.87 -7.86 -12.92
N LYS A 78 -21.38 -8.66 -11.95
CA LYS A 78 -21.95 -10.00 -11.66
C LYS A 78 -23.39 -9.94 -11.17
N ARG A 79 -23.74 -8.91 -10.40
CA ARG A 79 -25.11 -8.70 -9.89
C ARG A 79 -26.10 -8.38 -11.01
N TRP A 80 -25.69 -7.57 -11.99
CA TRP A 80 -26.51 -7.29 -13.17
C TRP A 80 -26.67 -8.53 -14.07
N ALA A 81 -25.58 -9.26 -14.31
CA ALA A 81 -25.62 -10.50 -15.10
C ALA A 81 -26.56 -11.57 -14.49
N GLY A 82 -26.59 -11.69 -13.17
CA GLY A 82 -27.47 -12.64 -12.46
C GLY A 82 -28.96 -12.26 -12.45
N ARG A 83 -29.31 -11.01 -12.73
CA ARG A 83 -30.71 -10.52 -12.73
C ARG A 83 -31.40 -10.56 -14.08
N GLY A 84 -30.67 -10.82 -15.16
CA GLY A 84 -31.23 -10.79 -16.51
C GLY A 84 -31.59 -9.39 -17.04
N ASP A 85 -31.19 -8.33 -16.32
CA ASP A 85 -31.45 -6.93 -16.67
C ASP A 85 -30.38 -6.40 -17.66
N TRP A 86 -30.42 -6.86 -18.91
CA TRP A 86 -29.53 -6.39 -19.99
C TRP A 86 -30.06 -5.15 -20.74
N GLU A 87 -31.27 -4.67 -20.42
CA GLU A 87 -31.97 -3.69 -21.26
C GLU A 87 -32.16 -2.29 -20.66
N LEU A 88 -31.93 -2.06 -19.36
CA LEU A 88 -32.21 -0.75 -18.75
C LEU A 88 -30.95 -0.10 -18.16
N GLY A 89 -30.23 0.65 -19.00
CA GLY A 89 -29.51 1.86 -18.56
C GLY A 89 -28.01 1.78 -18.30
N GLY A 90 -27.18 1.25 -19.22
CA GLY A 90 -25.72 1.38 -19.05
C GLY A 90 -24.83 0.79 -20.14
N ARG A 91 -25.30 0.73 -21.38
CA ARG A 91 -24.71 -0.09 -22.47
C ARG A 91 -23.36 0.41 -23.03
N LYS A 92 -22.57 1.24 -22.33
CA LYS A 92 -21.28 1.74 -22.84
C LYS A 92 -20.08 1.62 -21.90
N ASP A 93 -20.27 1.62 -20.57
CA ASP A 93 -19.12 1.69 -19.65
C ASP A 93 -18.49 0.33 -19.32
N TRP A 94 -19.25 -0.77 -19.44
CA TRP A 94 -18.76 -2.09 -19.03
C TRP A 94 -17.88 -2.79 -20.07
N LEU A 95 -18.07 -2.51 -21.36
CA LEU A 95 -17.22 -3.05 -22.43
C LEU A 95 -15.82 -2.42 -22.43
N VAL A 96 -15.69 -1.18 -21.94
CA VAL A 96 -14.40 -0.47 -21.86
C VAL A 96 -13.49 -1.07 -20.77
N ASN A 97 -14.07 -1.62 -19.70
CA ASN A 97 -13.31 -2.18 -18.56
C ASN A 97 -12.90 -3.65 -18.72
N MET A 98 -13.27 -4.31 -19.83
CA MET A 98 -12.94 -5.72 -20.10
C MET A 98 -11.86 -5.88 -21.18
N ALA A 99 -11.34 -4.76 -21.72
CA ALA A 99 -10.30 -4.72 -22.74
C ALA A 99 -8.88 -4.48 -22.19
N ILE A 100 -8.63 -4.87 -20.93
CA ILE A 100 -7.26 -5.03 -20.37
C ILE A 100 -7.03 -6.52 -20.12
#